data_AF-A0A5H2XWY6-F1
#
_entry.id   AF-A0A5H2XWY6-F1
#
_cell.length_a   1.000
_cell.length_b   1.000
_cell.length_c   1.000
_cell.angle_alpha   90.00
_cell.angle_beta   90.00
_cell.angle_gamma   90.00
#
_symmetry.space_group_name_H-M   'P 1'
#
loop_
_entity.id
_entity.type
_entity.pdbx_description
1 polymer ?
#
loop_
_entity_poly.entity_id
_entity_poly.type
_entity_poly.pdbx_seq_one_letter_code
_entity_poly.pdbx_strand_id
1 'polypeptide(L)'
;MWINGLPLVCTMYASSECYFGLNLNPLCKPSEVSYTLVPSMGYFEFLPVQRNNGINSNSLSVPKALNEKEQQELVDLVDVKLGQEYELVVTTYAGLYRYRVGDVLRVAGFKNKAPQFNFICRKNVVLSIDSDKTDEVELQTAVKNAVSHLVPFDATVSEYTSFADTSTIPGHYVLFWELCLNGSTPIPPSVYEDCCLAVEESLNSVYRQGRASDKSIGPLEIKIVEAGTFDKLMDYAISLGASINQYKTPRCVKFAPIVELLNSRVVSNYFSPKCPKWVPGHKQWCNLD
;
A
#
# COMPACT_ATOMS: atom_id res chain seq x y z
N MET A 1 -22.99 -9.70 0.10
CA MET A 1 -23.34 -10.03 -1.30
C MET A 1 -24.42 -9.04 -1.75
N TRP A 2 -24.04 -7.80 -2.09
CA TRP A 2 -24.98 -6.65 -2.09
C TRP A 2 -25.46 -6.20 -3.48
N ILE A 3 -24.83 -6.66 -4.56
CA ILE A 3 -25.00 -6.07 -5.91
C ILE A 3 -25.53 -7.07 -6.96
N ASN A 4 -25.83 -8.31 -6.56
CA ASN A 4 -26.46 -9.38 -7.36
C ASN A 4 -26.05 -9.45 -8.85
N GLY A 5 -24.74 -9.36 -9.14
CA GLY A 5 -24.22 -9.49 -10.51
C GLY A 5 -24.37 -8.26 -11.41
N LEU A 6 -24.74 -7.09 -10.87
CA LEU A 6 -24.73 -5.84 -11.63
C LEU A 6 -23.30 -5.52 -12.14
N PRO A 7 -23.15 -4.96 -13.36
CA PRO A 7 -21.86 -4.58 -13.91
C PRO A 7 -21.15 -3.54 -13.03
N LEU A 8 -19.89 -3.81 -12.69
CA LEU A 8 -19.03 -2.85 -12.02
C LEU A 8 -18.36 -1.97 -13.06
N VAL A 9 -18.54 -0.65 -12.93
CA VAL A 9 -18.09 0.32 -13.92
C VAL A 9 -16.96 1.17 -13.34
N CYS A 10 -15.80 1.13 -13.98
CA CYS A 10 -14.66 2.01 -13.67
C CYS A 10 -14.53 3.05 -14.80
N THR A 11 -15.00 4.27 -14.58
CA THR A 11 -15.14 5.29 -15.65
C THR A 11 -13.89 6.10 -15.91
N MET A 12 -13.14 6.44 -14.86
CA MET A 12 -12.13 7.49 -14.90
C MET A 12 -10.88 7.10 -14.15
N TYR A 13 -9.74 7.60 -14.63
CA TYR A 13 -8.46 7.59 -13.94
C TYR A 13 -8.00 9.04 -13.74
N ALA A 14 -7.84 9.44 -12.48
CA ALA A 14 -7.50 10.80 -12.08
C ALA A 14 -6.80 10.81 -10.72
N SER A 15 -6.14 11.91 -10.39
CA SER A 15 -5.56 12.18 -9.08
C SER A 15 -5.72 13.64 -8.68
N SER A 16 -5.27 14.00 -7.48
CA SER A 16 -5.27 15.40 -7.01
C SER A 16 -4.39 16.31 -7.88
N GLU A 17 -3.35 15.76 -8.49
CA GLU A 17 -2.38 16.48 -9.33
C GLU A 17 -2.90 16.72 -10.75
N CYS A 18 -3.68 15.80 -11.33
CA CYS A 18 -4.17 15.90 -12.71
C CYS A 18 -5.30 14.88 -12.99
N TYR A 19 -6.22 15.25 -13.89
CA TYR A 19 -7.15 14.30 -14.51
C TYR A 19 -6.48 13.62 -15.69
N PHE A 20 -6.43 12.29 -15.72
CA PHE A 20 -5.60 11.60 -16.70
C PHE A 20 -6.39 11.09 -17.90
N GLY A 21 -7.43 10.30 -17.66
CA GLY A 21 -8.06 9.53 -18.71
C GLY A 21 -9.39 8.88 -18.35
N LEU A 22 -9.98 8.26 -19.37
CA LEU A 22 -11.30 7.66 -19.31
C LEU A 22 -11.26 6.21 -19.80
N ASN A 23 -12.10 5.37 -19.21
CA ASN A 23 -12.36 4.04 -19.74
C ASN A 23 -13.37 4.15 -20.89
N LEU A 24 -12.90 3.89 -22.12
CA LEU A 24 -13.73 3.96 -23.32
C LEU A 24 -14.63 2.72 -23.51
N ASN A 25 -14.47 1.70 -22.66
CA ASN A 25 -15.33 0.53 -22.60
C ASN A 25 -15.82 0.30 -21.15
N PRO A 26 -16.73 1.13 -20.63
CA PRO A 26 -17.10 1.15 -19.21
C PRO A 26 -17.76 -0.14 -18.70
N LEU A 27 -18.31 -0.97 -19.59
CA LEU A 27 -18.98 -2.23 -19.25
C LEU A 27 -18.08 -3.47 -19.38
N CYS A 28 -16.78 -3.29 -19.62
CA CYS A 28 -15.83 -4.41 -19.61
C CYS A 28 -15.74 -5.07 -18.24
N LYS A 29 -15.16 -6.28 -18.20
CA LYS A 29 -14.88 -6.94 -16.93
C LYS A 29 -13.88 -6.11 -16.12
N PRO A 30 -13.99 -6.06 -14.78
CA PRO A 30 -13.04 -5.33 -13.93
C PRO A 30 -11.57 -5.69 -14.16
N SER A 31 -11.28 -6.96 -14.50
CA SER A 31 -9.93 -7.44 -14.81
C SER A 31 -9.37 -6.98 -16.16
N GLU A 32 -10.22 -6.40 -17.03
CA GLU A 32 -9.89 -6.00 -18.41
C GLU A 32 -9.90 -4.47 -18.58
N VAL A 33 -10.11 -3.71 -17.50
CA VAL A 33 -10.19 -2.25 -17.54
C VAL A 33 -8.90 -1.64 -18.09
N SER A 34 -9.06 -0.72 -19.05
CA SER A 34 -7.99 0.08 -19.61
C SER A 34 -8.42 1.55 -19.73
N TYR A 35 -7.58 2.47 -19.28
CA TYR A 35 -7.83 3.90 -19.35
C TYR A 35 -7.11 4.50 -20.55
N THR A 36 -7.82 5.29 -21.36
CA THR A 36 -7.25 6.06 -22.45
C THR A 36 -6.93 7.45 -21.93
N LEU A 37 -5.65 7.83 -21.95
CA LEU A 37 -5.24 9.16 -21.54
C LEU A 37 -5.76 10.21 -22.51
N VAL A 38 -6.23 11.33 -21.97
CA VAL A 38 -6.76 12.45 -22.74
C VAL A 38 -5.63 13.47 -22.95
N PRO A 39 -5.05 13.58 -24.16
CA PRO A 39 -3.79 14.33 -24.36
C PRO A 39 -3.87 15.83 -24.05
N SER A 40 -5.08 16.39 -23.96
CA SER A 40 -5.29 17.79 -23.62
C SER A 40 -5.27 18.10 -22.12
N MET A 41 -5.21 17.10 -21.25
CA MET A 41 -5.25 17.30 -19.79
C MET A 41 -3.90 17.70 -19.17
N GLY A 42 -2.81 17.39 -19.88
CA GLY A 42 -1.44 17.67 -19.46
C GLY A 42 -0.46 17.04 -20.45
N TYR A 43 0.82 17.32 -20.26
CA TYR A 43 1.87 16.64 -21.02
C TYR A 43 2.31 15.39 -20.23
N PHE A 44 2.28 14.24 -20.90
CA PHE A 44 2.48 12.92 -20.29
C PHE A 44 3.75 12.28 -20.84
N GLU A 45 4.65 11.94 -19.93
CA GLU A 45 5.88 11.21 -20.18
C GLU A 45 5.87 9.90 -19.38
N PHE A 46 6.69 8.93 -19.80
CA PHE A 46 6.66 7.58 -19.28
C PHE A 46 8.07 7.09 -18.99
N LEU A 47 8.34 6.74 -17.74
CA LEU A 47 9.62 6.16 -17.32
C LEU A 47 9.54 4.63 -17.38
N PRO A 48 10.32 3.94 -18.22
CA PRO A 48 10.26 2.48 -18.33
C PRO A 48 10.53 1.78 -16.99
N VAL A 49 9.69 0.80 -16.62
CA VAL A 49 9.90 -0.03 -15.43
C VAL A 49 10.55 -1.34 -15.85
N GLN A 50 11.80 -1.56 -15.45
CA GLN A 50 12.47 -2.85 -15.60
C GLN A 50 12.22 -3.71 -14.35
N ARG A 51 11.37 -4.74 -14.47
CA ARG A 51 11.29 -5.80 -13.47
C ARG A 51 12.46 -6.76 -13.74
N ASN A 52 13.56 -6.62 -13.01
CA ASN A 52 14.57 -7.66 -13.02
C ASN A 52 13.93 -8.96 -12.48
N ASN A 53 14.19 -10.10 -13.14
CA ASN A 53 13.71 -11.44 -12.76
C ASN A 53 14.30 -11.97 -11.43
N GLY A 54 14.81 -11.10 -10.56
CA GLY A 54 15.08 -11.39 -9.16
C GLY A 54 14.04 -10.67 -8.32
N ILE A 55 13.22 -11.43 -7.59
CA ILE A 55 12.37 -10.88 -6.52
C ILE A 55 13.30 -10.03 -5.64
N ASN A 56 12.95 -8.76 -5.45
CA ASN A 56 13.70 -7.67 -4.79
C ASN A 56 14.32 -6.64 -5.75
N SER A 57 13.45 -5.87 -6.40
CA SER A 57 13.73 -4.46 -6.68
C SER A 57 12.55 -3.61 -6.22
N ASN A 58 12.22 -3.68 -4.93
CA ASN A 58 11.73 -2.50 -4.23
C ASN A 58 12.95 -1.58 -4.08
N SER A 59 13.39 -0.96 -5.19
CA SER A 59 14.36 0.13 -5.10
C SER A 59 13.65 1.28 -4.40
N LEU A 60 13.82 1.25 -3.08
CA LEU A 60 13.44 2.27 -2.12
C LEU A 60 13.96 3.61 -2.62
N SER A 61 13.06 4.40 -3.16
CA SER A 61 13.25 5.84 -3.15
C SER A 61 11.90 6.51 -2.96
N VAL A 62 11.86 7.34 -1.92
CA VAL A 62 11.03 8.56 -1.83
C VAL A 62 10.94 9.18 -3.23
N PRO A 63 9.81 9.81 -3.64
CA PRO A 63 9.73 10.51 -4.93
C PRO A 63 10.89 11.49 -5.05
N LYS A 64 11.97 11.06 -5.70
CA LYS A 64 13.14 11.87 -5.99
C LYS A 64 12.87 12.54 -7.32
N ALA A 65 13.32 13.79 -7.43
CA ALA A 65 13.45 14.44 -8.72
C ALA A 65 14.16 13.49 -9.69
N LEU A 66 13.65 13.38 -10.91
CA LEU A 66 14.25 12.55 -11.94
C LEU A 66 15.72 12.94 -12.11
N ASN A 67 16.62 11.96 -12.01
CA ASN A 67 18.02 12.21 -12.31
C ASN A 67 18.23 12.39 -13.83
N GLU A 68 19.37 12.93 -14.24
CA GLU A 68 19.63 13.24 -15.66
C GLU A 68 19.52 12.02 -16.60
N LYS A 69 19.85 10.81 -16.12
CA LYS A 69 19.72 9.58 -16.90
C LYS A 69 18.27 9.17 -17.07
N GLU A 70 17.49 9.17 -15.98
CA GLU A 70 16.05 8.89 -16.03
C GLU A 70 15.33 9.89 -16.95
N GLN A 71 15.73 11.16 -16.92
CA GLN A 71 15.20 12.19 -17.80
C GLN A 71 15.44 11.93 -19.29
N GLN A 72 16.55 11.27 -19.63
CA GLN A 72 16.89 10.87 -21.00
C GLN A 72 16.14 9.60 -21.44
N GLU A 73 15.68 8.79 -20.49
CA GLU A 73 14.95 7.54 -20.75
C GLU A 73 13.42 7.74 -20.86
N LEU A 74 12.93 8.95 -20.58
CA LEU A 74 11.51 9.26 -20.69
C LEU A 74 11.00 9.09 -22.12
N VAL A 75 9.86 8.43 -22.22
CA VAL A 75 9.18 8.14 -23.48
C VAL A 75 7.94 9.01 -23.57
N ASP A 76 7.70 9.61 -24.74
CA ASP A 76 6.50 10.39 -25.01
C ASP A 76 5.25 9.49 -25.05
N LEU A 77 4.08 10.11 -24.82
CA LEU A 77 2.79 9.42 -24.87
C LEU A 77 2.57 8.56 -26.12
N VAL A 78 3.06 9.00 -27.28
CA VAL A 78 2.86 8.30 -28.56
C VAL A 78 3.87 7.17 -28.81
N ASP A 79 4.96 7.13 -28.05
CA ASP A 79 6.10 6.23 -28.27
C ASP A 79 6.14 5.03 -27.31
N VAL A 80 5.13 4.91 -26.44
CA VAL A 80 4.99 3.78 -25.52
C VAL A 80 4.79 2.47 -26.27
N LYS A 81 5.34 1.38 -25.72
CA LYS A 81 5.33 0.05 -26.37
C LYS A 81 4.26 -0.85 -25.77
N LEU A 82 3.51 -1.55 -26.62
CA LEU A 82 2.49 -2.51 -26.22
C LEU A 82 3.06 -3.54 -25.24
N GLY A 83 2.36 -3.81 -24.13
CA GLY A 83 2.75 -4.77 -23.11
C GLY A 83 3.85 -4.28 -22.15
N GLN A 84 4.52 -3.17 -22.44
CA GLN A 84 5.57 -2.61 -21.58
C GLN A 84 4.94 -1.87 -20.39
N GLU A 85 5.63 -1.93 -19.25
CA GLU A 85 5.26 -1.20 -18.03
C GLU A 85 6.08 0.08 -17.89
N TYR A 86 5.41 1.14 -17.45
CA TYR A 86 5.96 2.47 -17.27
C TYR A 86 5.45 3.11 -15.98
N GLU A 87 6.25 3.98 -15.38
CA GLU A 87 5.81 4.91 -14.36
C GLU A 87 5.35 6.22 -15.01
N LEU A 88 4.19 6.73 -14.59
CA LEU A 88 3.61 7.96 -15.13
C LEU A 88 4.34 9.21 -14.62
N VAL A 89 4.76 10.06 -15.55
CA VAL A 89 5.37 11.37 -15.31
C VAL A 89 4.51 12.44 -15.97
N VAL A 90 4.19 13.52 -15.25
CA VAL A 90 3.25 14.54 -15.71
C VAL A 90 3.85 15.93 -15.65
N THR A 91 3.53 16.73 -16.66
CA THR A 91 3.67 18.18 -16.62
C THR A 91 2.29 18.81 -16.72
N THR A 92 1.91 19.61 -15.73
CA THR A 92 0.55 20.16 -15.58
C THR A 92 0.53 21.67 -15.75
N TYR A 93 -0.63 22.21 -16.13
CA TYR A 93 -0.87 23.65 -16.20
C TYR A 93 -0.70 24.37 -14.85
N ALA A 94 -0.82 23.64 -13.74
CA ALA A 94 -0.65 24.17 -12.38
C ALA A 94 0.83 24.26 -11.94
N GLY A 95 1.79 23.97 -12.82
CA GLY A 95 3.21 24.16 -12.55
C GLY A 95 3.95 22.96 -11.94
N LEU A 96 3.37 21.76 -12.02
CA LEU A 96 4.15 20.53 -11.82
C LEU A 96 4.91 20.24 -13.12
N TYR A 97 6.24 20.08 -13.04
CA TYR A 97 7.09 19.81 -14.21
C TYR A 97 7.77 18.47 -14.05
N ARG A 98 7.54 17.56 -15.02
CA ARG A 98 8.05 16.18 -15.02
C ARG A 98 7.89 15.51 -13.65
N TYR A 99 6.72 15.69 -13.05
CA TYR A 99 6.38 15.19 -11.73
C TYR A 99 6.05 13.70 -11.81
N ARG A 100 6.73 12.90 -10.98
CA ARG A 100 6.49 11.46 -10.86
C ARG A 100 5.22 11.21 -10.06
N VAL A 101 4.17 10.72 -10.72
CA VAL A 101 2.90 10.38 -10.06
C VAL A 101 3.07 9.17 -9.15
N GLY A 102 4.03 8.29 -9.47
CA GLY A 102 4.28 7.04 -8.75
C GLY A 102 3.38 5.88 -9.18
N ASP A 103 2.46 6.09 -10.12
CA ASP A 103 1.60 5.04 -10.66
C ASP A 103 2.34 4.27 -11.76
N VAL A 104 2.23 2.93 -11.72
CA VAL A 104 2.76 2.01 -12.73
C VAL A 104 1.62 1.57 -13.63
N LEU A 105 1.82 1.78 -14.92
CA LEU A 105 0.85 1.55 -15.98
C LEU A 105 1.43 0.58 -17.01
N ARG A 106 0.61 -0.36 -17.49
CA ARG A 106 0.99 -1.26 -18.61
C ARG A 106 0.22 -0.88 -19.85
N VAL A 107 0.90 -0.72 -20.98
CA VAL A 107 0.24 -0.43 -22.26
C VAL A 107 -0.60 -1.65 -22.69
N ALA A 108 -1.92 -1.46 -22.74
CA ALA A 108 -2.90 -2.50 -23.06
C ALA A 108 -3.29 -2.49 -24.55
N GLY A 109 -3.16 -1.34 -25.21
CA GLY A 109 -3.60 -1.15 -26.58
C GLY A 109 -3.58 0.32 -26.98
N PHE A 110 -4.21 0.62 -28.10
CA PHE A 110 -4.30 1.98 -28.62
C PHE A 110 -5.72 2.25 -29.15
N LYS A 111 -6.27 3.40 -28.77
CA LYS A 111 -7.45 3.97 -29.43
C LYS A 111 -6.96 5.00 -30.44
N ASN A 112 -7.03 4.67 -31.72
CA ASN A 112 -6.38 5.44 -32.78
C ASN A 112 -4.87 5.55 -32.46
N LYS A 113 -4.36 6.76 -32.21
CA LYS A 113 -2.97 7.00 -31.79
C LYS A 113 -2.80 7.16 -30.27
N ALA A 114 -3.88 7.24 -29.50
CA ALA A 114 -3.81 7.43 -28.06
C ALA A 114 -3.63 6.07 -27.37
N PRO A 115 -2.60 5.89 -26.53
CA PRO A 115 -2.40 4.64 -25.80
C PRO A 115 -3.48 4.42 -24.73
N GLN A 116 -3.74 3.15 -24.44
CA GLN A 116 -4.63 2.69 -23.38
C GLN A 116 -3.81 1.92 -22.36
N PHE A 117 -4.08 2.13 -21.07
CA PHE A 117 -3.26 1.57 -20.00
C PHE A 117 -4.09 0.75 -19.01
N ASN A 118 -3.58 -0.42 -18.64
CA ASN A 118 -4.00 -1.08 -17.40
C ASN A 118 -3.28 -0.42 -16.22
N PHE A 119 -4.03 -0.09 -15.17
CA PHE A 119 -3.43 0.31 -13.89
C PHE A 119 -2.85 -0.94 -13.21
N ILE A 120 -1.57 -0.90 -12.85
CA ILE A 120 -0.89 -2.03 -12.20
C ILE A 120 -0.83 -1.82 -10.71
N CYS A 121 -0.21 -0.72 -10.26
CA CYS A 121 -0.10 -0.36 -8.86
C CYS A 121 0.36 1.08 -8.70
N ARG A 122 0.31 1.59 -7.48
CA ARG A 122 1.08 2.77 -7.08
C ARG A 122 2.33 2.31 -6.32
N LYS A 123 3.49 2.80 -6.72
CA LYS A 123 4.78 2.47 -6.08
C LYS A 123 4.73 2.80 -4.60
N ASN A 124 5.46 1.99 -3.83
CA ASN A 124 5.64 2.13 -2.39
C ASN A 124 4.36 1.98 -1.54
N VAL A 125 3.20 1.61 -2.08
CA VAL A 125 1.99 1.36 -1.27
C VAL A 125 1.95 -0.09 -0.81
N VAL A 126 1.99 -0.30 0.50
CA VAL A 126 1.98 -1.61 1.17
C VAL A 126 0.57 -1.98 1.63
N LEU A 127 -0.13 -1.04 2.27
CA LEU A 127 -1.51 -1.20 2.73
C LEU A 127 -2.39 -0.03 2.27
N SER A 128 -3.67 -0.32 2.06
CA SER A 128 -4.71 0.63 1.67
C SER A 128 -6.08 -0.02 1.87
N ILE A 129 -7.02 0.66 2.52
CA ILE A 129 -8.43 0.24 2.66
C ILE A 129 -9.35 1.11 1.81
N ASP A 130 -9.15 2.43 1.86
CA ASP A 130 -9.92 3.44 1.13
C ASP A 130 -8.96 4.34 0.34
N SER A 131 -8.84 5.60 0.71
CA SER A 131 -7.94 6.59 0.11
C SER A 131 -6.56 6.61 0.78
N ASP A 132 -6.44 5.94 1.92
CA ASP A 132 -5.20 5.80 2.67
C ASP A 132 -4.16 4.98 1.91
N LYS A 133 -2.91 5.40 2.02
CA LYS A 133 -1.76 4.78 1.38
C LYS A 133 -0.64 4.72 2.41
N THR A 134 -0.38 3.54 2.97
CA THR A 134 0.71 3.33 3.92
C THR A 134 1.86 2.64 3.21
N ASP A 135 3.06 3.22 3.31
CA ASP A 135 4.28 2.64 2.76
C ASP A 135 5.04 1.77 3.77
N GLU A 136 6.08 1.07 3.29
CA GLU A 136 6.88 0.15 4.11
C GLU A 136 7.64 0.87 5.23
N VAL A 137 8.13 2.08 4.96
CA VAL A 137 8.93 2.87 5.91
C VAL A 137 8.03 3.38 7.03
N GLU A 138 6.86 3.88 6.68
CA GLU A 138 5.81 4.31 7.60
C GLU A 138 5.36 3.14 8.49
N LEU A 139 5.05 1.99 7.88
CA LEU A 139 4.65 0.80 8.64
C LEU A 139 5.77 0.31 9.58
N GLN A 140 7.01 0.26 9.10
CA GLN A 140 8.16 -0.14 9.93
C GLN A 140 8.39 0.82 11.10
N THR A 141 8.25 2.12 10.86
CA THR A 141 8.36 3.14 11.92
C THR A 141 7.23 3.00 12.93
N ALA A 142 6.00 2.75 12.47
CA ALA A 142 4.84 2.56 13.33
C ALA A 142 4.97 1.31 14.22
N VAL A 143 5.42 0.19 13.66
CA VAL A 143 5.70 -1.03 14.43
C VAL A 143 6.83 -0.79 15.43
N LYS A 144 7.92 -0.12 15.04
CA LYS A 144 9.02 0.22 15.96
C LYS A 144 8.54 1.04 17.16
N ASN A 145 7.66 2.01 16.93
CA ASN A 145 7.08 2.82 18.01
C ASN A 145 6.21 1.98 18.94
N ALA A 146 5.37 1.10 18.39
CA ALA A 146 4.51 0.23 19.17
C ALA A 146 5.29 -0.79 20.03
N VAL A 147 6.38 -1.35 19.50
CA VAL A 147 7.25 -2.31 20.24
C VAL A 147 7.83 -1.71 21.52
N SER A 148 7.95 -0.38 21.64
CA SER A 148 8.41 0.26 22.87
C SER A 148 7.54 -0.05 24.10
N HIS A 149 6.24 -0.34 23.90
CA HIS A 149 5.32 -0.74 24.96
C HIS A 149 5.57 -2.16 25.49
N LEU A 150 6.30 -2.99 24.74
CA LEU A 150 6.63 -4.38 25.13
C LEU A 150 7.91 -4.47 25.96
N VAL A 151 8.77 -3.44 25.92
CA VAL A 151 10.06 -3.39 26.64
C VAL A 151 9.92 -3.67 28.15
N PRO A 152 8.92 -3.13 28.88
CA PRO A 152 8.75 -3.41 30.31
C PRO A 152 8.46 -4.88 30.66
N PHE A 153 8.07 -5.68 29.65
CA PHE A 153 7.73 -7.09 29.81
C PHE A 153 8.83 -8.04 29.30
N ASP A 154 10.00 -7.48 28.94
CA ASP A 154 11.11 -8.23 28.33
C ASP A 154 10.64 -9.08 27.13
N ALA A 155 9.79 -8.46 26.32
CA ALA A 155 9.20 -9.03 25.12
C ALA A 155 9.60 -8.23 23.88
N THR A 156 9.86 -8.93 22.79
CA THR A 156 10.25 -8.33 21.51
C THR A 156 9.47 -8.96 20.37
N VAL A 157 9.27 -8.19 19.29
CA VAL A 157 8.71 -8.72 18.05
C VAL A 157 9.86 -9.30 17.24
N SER A 158 9.84 -10.62 17.05
CA SER A 158 10.84 -11.35 16.26
C SER A 158 10.65 -11.08 14.77
N GLU A 159 9.42 -11.25 14.28
CA GLU A 159 9.01 -10.95 12.92
C GLU A 159 7.58 -10.43 12.87
N TYR A 160 7.29 -9.69 11.80
CA TYR A 160 5.93 -9.24 11.52
C TYR A 160 5.64 -9.14 10.03
N THR A 161 4.36 -9.31 9.69
CA THR A 161 3.79 -8.99 8.39
C THR A 161 2.42 -8.33 8.56
N SER A 162 1.82 -7.87 7.47
CA SER A 162 0.55 -7.16 7.47
C SER A 162 -0.35 -7.59 6.33
N PHE A 163 -1.65 -7.33 6.45
CA PHE A 163 -2.58 -7.37 5.32
C PHE A 163 -3.74 -6.39 5.54
N ALA A 164 -4.42 -6.05 4.45
CA ALA A 164 -5.63 -5.23 4.47
C ALA A 164 -6.85 -6.15 4.50
N ASP A 165 -7.56 -6.21 5.64
CA ASP A 165 -8.75 -7.01 5.79
C ASP A 165 -9.97 -6.25 5.26
N THR A 166 -10.65 -6.83 4.30
CA THR A 166 -11.86 -6.29 3.65
C THR A 166 -13.07 -7.21 3.84
N SER A 167 -12.98 -8.17 4.76
CA SER A 167 -14.08 -9.07 5.10
C SER A 167 -15.21 -8.38 5.87
N THR A 168 -14.88 -7.31 6.60
CA THR A 168 -15.83 -6.43 7.30
C THR A 168 -15.88 -5.05 6.65
N ILE A 169 -16.97 -4.31 6.92
CA ILE A 169 -17.14 -2.93 6.46
C ILE A 169 -17.34 -2.03 7.69
N PRO A 170 -16.48 -1.01 7.92
CA PRO A 170 -15.27 -0.72 7.14
C PRO A 170 -14.20 -1.83 7.29
N GLY A 171 -13.35 -1.95 6.28
CA GLY A 171 -12.16 -2.81 6.35
C GLY A 171 -11.10 -2.20 7.28
N HIS A 172 -10.09 -2.97 7.67
CA HIS A 172 -9.05 -2.54 8.61
C HIS A 172 -7.69 -3.16 8.32
N TYR A 173 -6.66 -2.58 8.91
CA TYR A 173 -5.32 -3.15 8.87
C TYR A 173 -5.16 -4.25 9.91
N VAL A 174 -4.52 -5.34 9.51
CA VAL A 174 -4.16 -6.44 10.42
C VAL A 174 -2.66 -6.65 10.37
N LEU A 175 -2.04 -6.71 11.55
CA LEU A 175 -0.63 -7.03 11.73
C LEU A 175 -0.50 -8.39 12.40
N PHE A 176 0.31 -9.28 11.84
CA PHE A 176 0.69 -10.53 12.48
C PHE A 176 2.03 -10.36 13.16
N TRP A 177 2.09 -10.59 14.47
CA TRP A 177 3.31 -10.46 15.28
C TRP A 177 3.69 -11.82 15.86
N GLU A 178 4.93 -12.24 15.61
CA GLU A 178 5.55 -13.36 16.33
C GLU A 178 6.45 -12.79 17.43
N LEU A 179 6.19 -13.15 18.68
CA LEU A 179 6.86 -12.59 19.84
C LEU A 179 7.96 -13.51 20.35
N CYS A 180 9.07 -12.92 20.77
CA CYS A 180 10.08 -13.56 21.61
C CYS A 180 9.90 -13.05 23.04
N LEU A 181 9.51 -13.95 23.95
CA LEU A 181 9.27 -13.67 25.36
C LEU A 181 10.46 -14.16 26.18
N ASN A 182 11.22 -13.23 26.75
CA ASN A 182 12.35 -13.55 27.63
C ASN A 182 11.96 -13.45 29.12
N GLY A 183 10.94 -12.65 29.42
CA GLY A 183 10.37 -12.50 30.75
C GLY A 183 9.35 -13.59 31.12
N SER A 184 9.14 -13.78 32.44
CA SER A 184 8.10 -14.66 32.98
C SER A 184 6.74 -13.97 33.15
N THR A 185 6.70 -12.64 33.07
CA THR A 185 5.48 -11.86 33.27
C THR A 185 4.63 -11.86 32.00
N PRO A 186 3.37 -12.32 32.05
CA PRO A 186 2.49 -12.27 30.89
C PRO A 186 2.15 -10.82 30.53
N ILE A 187 2.14 -10.52 29.23
CA ILE A 187 1.75 -9.21 28.72
C ILE A 187 0.22 -9.08 28.82
N PRO A 188 -0.31 -8.08 29.54
CA PRO A 188 -1.75 -7.91 29.66
C PRO A 188 -2.37 -7.45 28.32
N PRO A 189 -3.64 -7.80 28.04
CA PRO A 189 -4.33 -7.38 26.81
C PRO A 189 -4.26 -5.89 26.51
N SER A 190 -4.37 -5.04 27.53
CA SER A 190 -4.33 -3.58 27.39
C SER A 190 -3.02 -3.07 26.79
N VAL A 191 -1.91 -3.78 26.97
CA VAL A 191 -0.62 -3.37 26.38
C VAL A 191 -0.60 -3.65 24.88
N TYR A 192 -1.24 -4.73 24.42
CA TYR A 192 -1.42 -4.97 22.98
C TYR A 192 -2.39 -3.97 22.35
N GLU A 193 -3.45 -3.59 23.06
CA GLU A 193 -4.36 -2.52 22.65
C GLU A 193 -3.64 -1.17 22.54
N ASP A 194 -2.76 -0.85 23.50
CA ASP A 194 -1.89 0.33 23.46
C ASP A 194 -0.90 0.24 22.28
N CYS A 195 -0.36 -0.94 21.98
CA CYS A 195 0.47 -1.16 20.78
C CYS A 195 -0.33 -0.87 19.50
N CYS A 196 -1.57 -1.37 19.40
CA CYS A 196 -2.44 -1.12 18.25
C CYS A 196 -2.62 0.38 18.04
N LEU A 197 -2.94 1.12 19.11
CA LEU A 197 -3.09 2.56 19.05
C LEU A 197 -1.78 3.28 18.70
N ALA A 198 -0.65 2.85 19.26
CA ALA A 198 0.66 3.44 18.97
C ALA A 198 1.05 3.28 17.49
N VAL A 199 0.67 2.15 16.86
CA VAL A 199 0.76 2.00 15.42
C VAL A 199 -0.13 3.04 14.73
N GLU A 200 -1.43 3.09 15.05
CA GLU A 200 -2.37 4.02 14.41
C GLU A 200 -1.96 5.50 14.53
N GLU A 201 -1.43 5.92 15.68
CA GLU A 201 -0.95 7.28 15.93
C GLU A 201 0.31 7.62 15.12
N SER A 202 1.09 6.60 14.74
CA SER A 202 2.30 6.75 13.93
C SER A 202 2.01 6.77 12.43
N LEU A 203 0.80 6.38 12.02
CA LEU A 203 0.39 6.41 10.61
C LEU A 203 0.02 7.83 10.16
N ASN A 204 -0.02 8.00 8.84
CA ASN A 204 -0.17 9.29 8.18
C ASN A 204 -1.56 9.92 8.43
N SER A 205 -1.67 11.20 8.09
CA SER A 205 -2.88 11.98 8.34
C SER A 205 -4.12 11.38 7.67
N VAL A 206 -3.99 10.75 6.49
CA VAL A 206 -5.12 10.19 5.73
C VAL A 206 -5.66 8.93 6.44
N TYR A 207 -4.78 8.04 6.91
CA TYR A 207 -5.21 6.90 7.72
C TYR A 207 -5.93 7.37 8.99
N ARG A 208 -5.33 8.32 9.73
CA ARG A 208 -5.92 8.84 10.97
C ARG A 208 -7.24 9.58 10.72
N GLN A 209 -7.38 10.27 9.59
CA GLN A 209 -8.64 10.87 9.15
C GLN A 209 -9.71 9.80 8.88
N GLY A 210 -9.37 8.75 8.13
CA GLY A 210 -10.26 7.63 7.83
C GLY A 210 -10.78 6.93 9.09
N ARG A 211 -9.96 6.83 10.14
CA ARG A 211 -10.34 6.32 11.46
C ARG A 211 -11.19 7.30 12.27
N ALA A 212 -10.73 8.53 12.43
CA ALA A 212 -11.28 9.48 13.38
C ALA A 212 -12.51 10.24 12.85
N SER A 213 -12.49 10.64 11.58
CA SER A 213 -13.48 11.50 10.93
C SER A 213 -14.37 10.70 9.98
N ASP A 214 -13.79 10.12 8.93
CA ASP A 214 -14.56 9.65 7.77
C ASP A 214 -15.23 8.28 8.02
N LYS A 215 -14.76 7.56 9.04
CA LYS A 215 -15.22 6.20 9.42
C LYS A 215 -15.12 5.19 8.26
N SER A 216 -14.21 5.43 7.33
CA SER A 216 -13.91 4.55 6.19
C SER A 216 -12.94 3.42 6.54
N ILE A 217 -12.23 3.52 7.68
CA ILE A 217 -11.26 2.53 8.15
C ILE A 217 -11.65 2.03 9.55
N GLY A 218 -11.69 0.72 9.73
CA GLY A 218 -11.93 0.03 11.01
C GLY A 218 -10.71 0.06 11.94
N PRO A 219 -10.86 -0.33 13.21
CA PRO A 219 -9.75 -0.36 14.17
C PRO A 219 -8.65 -1.32 13.72
N LEU A 220 -7.39 -0.86 13.79
CA LEU A 220 -6.24 -1.71 13.55
C LEU A 220 -6.25 -2.92 14.50
N GLU A 221 -5.93 -4.08 13.94
CA GLU A 221 -5.86 -5.35 14.66
C GLU A 221 -4.42 -5.86 14.71
N ILE A 222 -3.96 -6.29 15.89
CA ILE A 222 -2.74 -7.07 16.06
C ILE A 222 -3.13 -8.50 16.41
N LYS A 223 -2.68 -9.45 15.58
CA LYS A 223 -2.82 -10.89 15.79
C LYS A 223 -1.47 -11.46 16.23
N ILE A 224 -1.42 -12.04 17.42
CA ILE A 224 -0.25 -12.72 17.93
C ILE A 224 -0.24 -14.15 17.40
N VAL A 225 0.85 -14.57 16.77
CA VAL A 225 1.01 -15.92 16.22
C VAL A 225 1.93 -16.78 17.07
N GLU A 226 1.80 -18.11 16.93
CA GLU A 226 2.69 -19.10 17.56
C GLU A 226 4.16 -18.88 17.15
N ALA A 227 5.10 -19.21 18.03
CA ALA A 227 6.52 -19.24 17.68
C ALA A 227 6.82 -20.26 16.57
N GLY A 228 7.68 -19.91 15.62
CA GLY A 228 7.98 -20.67 14.41
C GLY A 228 6.91 -20.55 13.32
N THR A 229 6.01 -19.57 13.40
CA THR A 229 5.02 -19.31 12.34
C THR A 229 5.69 -18.72 11.11
N PHE A 230 6.60 -17.76 11.29
CA PHE A 230 7.34 -17.17 10.18
C PHE A 230 8.35 -18.15 9.54
N ASP A 231 8.84 -19.14 10.27
CA ASP A 231 9.64 -20.23 9.70
C ASP A 231 8.80 -21.08 8.73
N LYS A 232 7.56 -21.43 9.12
CA LYS A 232 6.62 -22.15 8.24
C LYS A 232 6.22 -21.30 7.03
N LEU A 233 6.08 -19.99 7.22
CA LEU A 233 5.83 -19.07 6.11
C LEU A 233 7.00 -19.08 5.11
N MET A 234 8.24 -19.08 5.62
CA MET A 234 9.44 -19.20 4.80
C MET A 234 9.49 -20.53 4.04
N ASP A 235 9.25 -21.66 4.71
CA ASP A 235 9.19 -22.99 4.08
C ASP A 235 8.15 -23.02 2.95
N TYR A 236 6.97 -22.43 3.19
CA TYR A 236 5.92 -22.32 2.19
C TYR A 236 6.36 -21.45 1.00
N ALA A 237 6.99 -20.30 1.25
CA ALA A 237 7.51 -19.44 0.18
C ALA A 237 8.60 -20.15 -0.65
N ILE A 238 9.47 -20.93 -0.02
CA ILE A 238 10.50 -21.75 -0.70
C ILE A 238 9.83 -22.82 -1.57
N SER A 239 8.77 -23.46 -1.09
CA SER A 239 8.01 -24.44 -1.89
C SER A 239 7.36 -23.83 -3.14
N LEU A 240 7.07 -22.53 -3.12
CA LEU A 240 6.57 -21.74 -4.24
C LEU A 240 7.70 -21.22 -5.17
N GLY A 241 8.96 -21.58 -4.90
CA GLY A 241 10.12 -21.25 -5.73
C GLY A 241 10.96 -20.06 -5.23
N ALA A 242 10.75 -19.58 -4.00
CA ALA A 242 11.63 -18.57 -3.41
C ALA A 242 13.02 -19.14 -3.13
N SER A 243 14.06 -18.34 -3.37
CA SER A 243 15.44 -18.69 -3.02
C SER A 243 15.66 -18.57 -1.51
N ILE A 244 16.11 -19.66 -0.86
CA ILE A 244 16.42 -19.71 0.57
C ILE A 244 17.35 -18.56 0.99
N ASN A 245 18.45 -18.35 0.26
CA ASN A 245 19.49 -17.39 0.63
C ASN A 245 19.08 -15.91 0.44
N GLN A 246 17.95 -15.65 -0.20
CA GLN A 246 17.46 -14.30 -0.50
C GLN A 246 16.10 -14.02 0.14
N TYR A 247 15.53 -14.99 0.85
CA TYR A 247 14.22 -14.83 1.47
C TYR A 247 14.27 -13.75 2.54
N LYS A 248 13.28 -12.87 2.48
CA LYS A 248 12.94 -11.91 3.52
C LYS A 248 11.44 -11.99 3.73
N THR A 249 11.02 -11.96 4.99
CA THR A 249 9.60 -11.91 5.33
C THR A 249 8.94 -10.72 4.65
N PRO A 250 7.91 -10.93 3.82
CA PRO A 250 7.23 -9.84 3.15
C PRO A 250 6.51 -8.97 4.19
N ARG A 251 6.62 -7.65 4.10
CA ARG A 251 5.95 -6.73 5.03
C ARG A 251 4.44 -6.62 4.82
N CYS A 252 3.94 -7.05 3.66
CA CYS A 252 2.52 -7.22 3.39
C CYS A 252 2.27 -8.48 2.56
N VAL A 253 1.20 -9.21 2.91
CA VAL A 253 0.77 -10.42 2.23
C VAL A 253 -0.63 -10.22 1.63
N LYS A 254 -0.83 -10.69 0.40
CA LYS A 254 -2.12 -10.64 -0.31
C LYS A 254 -2.58 -12.01 -0.78
N PHE A 255 -1.71 -13.01 -0.76
CA PHE A 255 -2.01 -14.34 -1.27
C PHE A 255 -2.83 -15.12 -0.24
N ALA A 256 -4.05 -15.51 -0.61
CA ALA A 256 -5.01 -16.10 0.32
C ALA A 256 -4.46 -17.32 1.12
N PRO A 257 -3.75 -18.29 0.51
CA PRO A 257 -3.17 -19.41 1.26
C PRO A 257 -2.15 -19.00 2.33
N ILE A 258 -1.40 -17.90 2.11
CA ILE A 258 -0.48 -17.35 3.12
C ILE A 258 -1.25 -16.73 4.28
N VAL A 259 -2.32 -16.00 3.99
CA VAL A 259 -3.18 -15.39 5.01
C VAL A 259 -3.89 -16.47 5.83
N GLU A 260 -4.34 -17.55 5.19
CA GLU A 260 -4.93 -18.72 5.87
C GLU A 260 -3.91 -19.42 6.79
N LEU A 261 -2.67 -19.63 6.31
CA LEU A 261 -1.59 -20.18 7.12
C LEU A 261 -1.34 -19.33 8.37
N LEU A 262 -1.21 -18.00 8.22
CA LEU A 262 -1.01 -17.08 9.34
C LEU A 262 -2.20 -17.11 10.32
N ASN A 263 -3.43 -17.03 9.80
CA ASN A 263 -4.64 -17.08 10.63
C ASN A 263 -4.78 -18.41 11.41
N SER A 264 -4.37 -19.53 10.82
CA SER A 264 -4.41 -20.84 11.49
C SER A 264 -3.48 -20.96 12.71
N ARG A 265 -2.53 -20.03 12.83
CA ARG A 265 -1.49 -19.99 13.88
C ARG A 265 -1.71 -18.86 14.88
N VAL A 266 -2.85 -18.17 14.82
CA VAL A 266 -3.16 -17.06 15.72
C VAL A 266 -3.51 -17.59 17.09
N VAL A 267 -2.80 -17.09 18.10
CA VAL A 267 -3.01 -17.41 19.51
C VAL A 267 -3.99 -16.42 20.14
N SER A 268 -3.88 -15.14 19.79
CA SER A 268 -4.77 -14.08 20.28
C SER A 268 -4.85 -12.91 19.30
N ASN A 269 -5.90 -12.11 19.41
CA ASN A 269 -6.12 -10.89 18.62
C ASN A 269 -6.51 -9.72 19.54
N TYR A 270 -6.11 -8.52 19.15
CA TYR A 270 -6.36 -7.28 19.88
C TYR A 270 -6.65 -6.17 18.89
N PHE A 271 -7.57 -5.28 19.24
CA PHE A 271 -7.94 -4.13 18.41
C PHE A 271 -7.55 -2.83 19.09
N SER A 272 -7.28 -1.80 18.31
CA SER A 272 -7.10 -0.45 18.84
C SER A 272 -8.36 -0.02 19.62
N PRO A 273 -8.22 0.38 20.91
CA PRO A 273 -9.36 0.60 21.80
C PRO A 273 -10.04 1.96 21.54
N LYS A 274 -9.39 2.86 20.80
CA LYS A 274 -9.89 4.20 20.47
C LYS A 274 -9.32 4.69 19.14
N CYS A 275 -9.88 5.78 18.63
CA CYS A 275 -9.36 6.39 17.41
C CYS A 275 -8.01 7.10 17.68
N PRO A 276 -7.08 7.12 16.71
CA PRO A 276 -5.89 7.94 16.78
C PRO A 276 -6.25 9.42 16.71
N LYS A 277 -5.35 10.29 17.17
CA LYS A 277 -5.56 11.74 17.14
C LYS A 277 -5.54 12.23 15.71
N TRP A 278 -6.55 13.02 15.35
CA TRP A 278 -6.60 13.71 14.07
C TRP A 278 -7.30 15.05 14.20
N VAL A 279 -6.81 16.06 13.47
CA VAL A 279 -7.44 17.38 13.35
C VAL A 279 -7.34 17.86 11.90
N PRO A 280 -8.34 18.59 11.38
CA PRO A 280 -8.26 19.18 10.05
C PRO A 280 -7.21 20.30 10.02
N GLY A 281 -6.10 20.08 9.30
CA GLY A 281 -5.12 21.12 8.93
C GLY A 281 -4.22 21.67 10.06
N HIS A 282 -3.02 22.11 9.66
CA HIS A 282 -2.05 22.81 10.51
C HIS A 282 -2.61 24.19 10.96
N LYS A 283 -2.67 24.46 12.27
CA LYS A 283 -3.03 25.76 12.86
C LYS A 283 -1.98 26.87 12.65
N GLN A 284 -1.35 27.00 11.48
CA GLN A 284 -0.20 27.92 11.30
C GLN A 284 -0.43 29.14 10.41
N TRP A 285 -1.67 29.45 9.97
CA TRP A 285 -1.93 30.65 9.14
C TRP A 285 -2.97 31.65 9.67
N CYS A 286 -3.27 31.63 10.96
CA CYS A 286 -4.04 32.71 11.57
C CYS A 286 -3.35 33.15 12.86
N ASN A 287 -2.40 34.08 12.73
CA ASN A 287 -2.02 35.07 13.75
C ASN A 287 -0.96 35.99 13.13
N LEU A 288 -1.43 36.89 12.27
CA LEU A 288 -0.78 38.16 11.93
C LEU A 288 -1.93 39.08 11.56
N ASP A 289 -2.51 39.71 12.58
CA ASP A 289 -3.14 41.03 12.58
C ASP A 289 -3.21 41.52 14.03
#